data_AF-A0A239PFJ1-F1
#
_entry.id   AF-A0A239PFJ1-F1
#
_cell.length_a   1.000
_cell.length_b   1.000
_cell.length_c   1.000
_cell.angle_alpha   90.00
_cell.angle_beta   90.00
_cell.angle_gamma   90.00
#
_symmetry.space_group_name_H-M   'P 1'
#
loop_
_entity.id
_entity.type
_entity.pdbx_description
1 polymer ?
#
loop_
_entity_poly.entity_id
_entity_poly.type
_entity_poly.pdbx_seq_one_letter_code
_entity_poly.pdbx_strand_id
1 'polypeptide(L)'
;MTDATTAPAPGRPRASRPPRSAINDRLQSASDGPAGSTPLHVEVQQNLEHLWNTGGRRGATEAGRRPDWIYLRPSFIVQHPDDPRGPALARLVPAKGLPLRMELLMLFDAQCRFAPGETVRLRRTIEAVEDERYQSWQKLVLSDSSSDYRQAADLRARQIKKALRVLDDPHGLVHVGREKGRPARRDYDHLQLRSEASTPVYRPRYTVPESGSGVRISRHFFTSLWVFALTNTEIAAFLALSFKRAQFPLTHLNTGIYAASTTRGSQFGLKENTWRSARQLHAFGLVDRQHDANRDPTNGMISDFGGRWKRHEVMPTTFTIVDQALQNHAVPTIHRVLREPTYTDQLRLVL
;
A
#
# COMPACT_ATOMS: atom_id res chain seq x y z
N MET A 1 7.63 55.10 27.65
CA MET A 1 7.57 53.63 27.84
C MET A 1 7.17 53.03 26.51
N THR A 2 8.16 52.64 25.71
CA THR A 2 8.00 52.08 24.36
C THR A 2 8.16 50.57 24.44
N ASP A 3 7.09 49.88 24.04
CA ASP A 3 6.97 48.42 24.07
C ASP A 3 7.80 47.78 22.95
N ALA A 4 8.72 46.90 23.33
CA ALA A 4 9.57 46.17 22.40
C ALA A 4 8.80 44.96 21.84
N THR A 5 8.50 45.01 20.55
CA THR A 5 7.88 43.90 19.81
C THR A 5 8.93 42.82 19.55
N THR A 6 8.83 41.70 20.27
CA THR A 6 9.72 40.53 20.11
C THR A 6 9.38 39.77 18.82
N ALA A 7 10.33 39.70 17.89
CA ALA A 7 10.19 38.96 16.64
C ALA A 7 10.12 37.43 16.87
N PRO A 8 9.32 36.69 16.09
CA PRO A 8 9.20 35.24 16.22
C PRO A 8 10.48 34.52 15.79
N ALA A 9 10.90 33.53 16.59
CA ALA A 9 12.11 32.75 16.35
C ALA A 9 12.07 32.03 14.97
N PRO A 10 13.22 31.94 14.27
CA PRO A 10 13.29 31.28 12.97
C PRO A 10 12.95 29.78 13.10
N GLY A 11 11.96 29.34 12.31
CA GLY A 11 11.53 27.95 12.28
C GLY A 11 12.66 27.01 11.87
N ARG A 12 12.87 25.93 12.63
CA ARG A 12 13.84 24.89 12.28
C ARG A 12 13.62 24.40 10.84
N PRO A 13 14.68 24.30 10.01
CA PRO A 13 14.56 23.79 8.65
C PRO A 13 14.00 22.37 8.66
N ARG A 14 12.95 22.14 7.87
CA ARG A 14 12.38 20.80 7.67
C ARG A 14 13.44 19.94 6.96
N ALA A 15 13.89 18.86 7.61
CA ALA A 15 14.74 17.87 6.98
C ALA A 15 14.13 17.43 5.64
N SER A 16 14.92 17.47 4.57
CA SER A 16 14.50 17.04 3.25
C SER A 16 14.14 15.55 3.27
N ARG A 17 13.07 15.19 2.55
CA ARG A 17 12.67 13.79 2.42
C ARG A 17 13.77 13.04 1.65
N PRO A 18 14.22 11.86 2.11
CA PRO A 18 15.23 11.10 1.39
C PRO A 18 14.73 10.78 -0.03
N PRO A 19 15.64 10.75 -1.03
CA PRO A 19 15.29 10.37 -2.38
C PRO A 19 14.78 8.93 -2.43
N ARG A 20 14.00 8.61 -3.47
CA ARG A 20 13.34 7.30 -3.62
C ARG A 20 14.36 6.15 -3.65
N SER A 21 15.49 6.34 -4.33
CA SER A 21 16.60 5.40 -4.39
C SER A 21 17.13 5.06 -2.99
N ALA A 22 17.39 6.08 -2.15
CA ALA A 22 17.89 5.87 -0.79
C ALA A 22 16.92 5.08 0.11
N ILE A 23 15.60 5.22 -0.09
CA ILE A 23 14.61 4.38 0.61
C ILE A 23 14.74 2.93 0.15
N ASN A 24 14.83 2.69 -1.16
CA ASN A 24 14.94 1.34 -1.69
C ASN A 24 16.27 0.66 -1.32
N ASP A 25 17.37 1.41 -1.31
CA ASP A 25 18.67 0.92 -0.87
C ASP A 25 18.62 0.45 0.59
N ARG A 26 17.91 1.17 1.46
CA ARG A 26 17.66 0.73 2.85
C ARG A 26 16.83 -0.54 2.94
N LEU A 27 15.82 -0.71 2.08
CA LEU A 27 15.03 -1.94 2.04
C LEU A 27 15.87 -3.14 1.57
N GLN A 28 16.79 -2.90 0.63
CA GLN A 28 17.66 -3.93 0.07
C GLN A 28 18.75 -4.35 1.06
N SER A 29 19.33 -3.41 1.82
CA SER A 29 20.40 -3.67 2.78
C SER A 29 19.91 -4.01 4.19
N ALA A 30 18.62 -3.87 4.50
CA ALA A 30 18.08 -4.22 5.81
C ALA A 30 18.33 -5.72 6.13
N SER A 31 18.74 -5.99 7.36
CA SER A 31 19.00 -7.33 7.90
C SER A 31 18.67 -7.35 9.39
N ASP A 32 18.13 -8.46 9.89
CA ASP A 32 17.93 -8.72 11.32
C ASP A 32 19.11 -9.48 11.97
N GLY A 33 20.08 -9.91 11.17
CA GLY A 33 21.29 -10.61 11.62
C GLY A 33 22.60 -9.86 11.30
N PRO A 34 23.74 -10.39 11.78
CA PRO A 34 25.07 -9.83 11.50
C PRO A 34 25.38 -9.78 9.99
N ALA A 35 26.46 -9.09 9.61
CA ALA A 35 26.89 -8.99 8.22
C ALA A 35 26.99 -10.39 7.56
N GLY A 36 26.44 -10.52 6.35
CA GLY A 36 26.33 -11.80 5.63
C GLY A 36 25.06 -12.61 5.92
N SER A 37 24.22 -12.17 6.85
CA SER A 37 22.88 -12.76 7.05
C SER A 37 21.97 -12.54 5.85
N THR A 38 20.94 -13.37 5.75
CA THR A 38 19.89 -13.23 4.73
C THR A 38 19.28 -11.81 4.80
N PRO A 39 19.21 -11.09 3.67
CA PRO A 39 18.57 -9.79 3.65
C PRO A 39 17.11 -9.89 4.11
N LEU A 40 16.67 -8.91 4.90
CA LEU A 40 15.34 -8.89 5.50
C LEU A 40 14.22 -8.99 4.47
N HIS A 41 14.37 -8.36 3.31
CA HIS A 41 13.35 -8.46 2.26
C HIS A 41 13.18 -9.90 1.74
N VAL A 42 14.26 -10.68 1.66
CA VAL A 42 14.20 -12.11 1.31
C VAL A 42 13.48 -12.90 2.40
N GLU A 43 13.81 -12.67 3.67
CA GLU A 43 13.13 -13.35 4.79
C GLU A 43 11.64 -13.02 4.85
N VAL A 44 11.27 -11.74 4.74
CA VAL A 44 9.87 -11.30 4.77
C VAL A 44 9.10 -11.87 3.59
N GLN A 45 9.70 -11.94 2.40
CA GLN A 45 9.09 -12.59 1.25
C GLN A 45 8.81 -14.07 1.52
N GLN A 46 9.80 -14.82 2.00
CA GLN A 46 9.63 -16.24 2.34
C GLN A 46 8.51 -16.43 3.38
N ASN A 47 8.43 -15.54 4.38
CA ASN A 47 7.38 -15.58 5.40
C ASN A 47 6.00 -15.26 4.83
N LEU A 48 5.88 -14.35 3.86
CA LEU A 48 4.62 -14.04 3.18
C LEU A 48 4.18 -15.15 2.23
N GLU A 49 5.11 -15.78 1.52
CA GLU A 49 4.84 -17.00 0.74
C GLU A 49 4.43 -18.16 1.66
N HIS A 50 5.06 -18.32 2.83
CA HIS A 50 4.65 -19.28 3.85
C HIS A 50 3.24 -19.00 4.36
N LEU A 51 2.93 -17.73 4.64
CA LEU A 51 1.58 -17.29 5.02
C LEU A 51 0.55 -17.67 3.95
N TRP A 52 0.80 -17.35 2.70
CA TRP A 52 -0.09 -17.73 1.59
C TRP A 52 -0.25 -19.25 1.47
N ASN A 53 0.86 -19.98 1.55
CA ASN A 53 0.91 -21.43 1.34
C ASN A 53 0.22 -22.23 2.45
N THR A 54 0.29 -21.80 3.70
CA THR A 54 -0.07 -22.60 4.90
C THR A 54 -1.01 -21.88 5.87
N GLY A 55 -1.43 -20.65 5.56
CA GLY A 55 -2.09 -19.76 6.52
C GLY A 55 -1.15 -19.22 7.61
N GLY A 56 0.16 -19.44 7.47
CA GLY A 56 1.21 -18.87 8.32
C GLY A 56 1.32 -19.47 9.72
N ARG A 57 0.81 -20.69 9.91
CA ARG A 57 1.04 -21.49 11.12
C ARG A 57 2.51 -21.92 11.15
N ARG A 58 3.16 -21.80 12.31
CA ARG A 58 4.57 -22.23 12.46
C ARG A 58 4.68 -23.74 12.27
N GLY A 59 5.70 -24.17 11.53
CA GLY A 59 5.96 -25.60 11.25
C GLY A 59 4.90 -26.32 10.41
N ALA A 60 3.84 -25.62 9.98
CA ALA A 60 2.80 -26.25 9.17
C ALA A 60 3.30 -26.51 7.75
N THR A 61 3.01 -27.71 7.25
CA THR A 61 3.24 -28.13 5.85
C THR A 61 1.93 -28.27 5.08
N GLU A 62 0.80 -28.33 5.79
CA GLU A 62 -0.54 -28.39 5.20
C GLU A 62 -0.86 -27.14 4.39
N ALA A 63 -1.56 -27.33 3.27
CA ALA A 63 -1.99 -26.24 2.43
C ALA A 63 -3.04 -25.37 3.15
N GLY A 64 -2.79 -24.05 3.18
CA GLY A 64 -3.77 -23.03 3.54
C GLY A 64 -4.71 -22.73 2.38
N ARG A 65 -5.43 -21.59 2.46
CA ARG A 65 -6.44 -21.23 1.44
C ARG A 65 -5.87 -20.83 0.09
N ARG A 66 -4.64 -20.31 0.05
CA ARG A 66 -3.93 -19.91 -1.17
C ARG A 66 -4.76 -19.07 -2.16
N PRO A 67 -5.38 -17.95 -1.73
CA PRO A 67 -6.13 -17.11 -2.66
C PRO A 67 -5.18 -16.50 -3.71
N ASP A 68 -5.54 -16.58 -4.99
CA ASP A 68 -4.81 -15.87 -6.07
C ASP A 68 -5.09 -14.37 -6.06
N TRP A 69 -6.28 -14.00 -5.56
CA TRP A 69 -6.79 -12.64 -5.52
C TRP A 69 -7.21 -12.26 -4.11
N ILE A 70 -6.77 -11.09 -3.69
CA ILE A 70 -7.17 -10.44 -2.45
C ILE A 70 -8.19 -9.37 -2.78
N TYR A 71 -9.35 -9.46 -2.14
CA TYR A 71 -10.48 -8.57 -2.40
C TYR A 71 -10.53 -7.43 -1.39
N LEU A 72 -10.61 -6.20 -1.86
CA LEU A 72 -10.87 -5.02 -1.05
C LEU A 72 -12.29 -4.54 -1.31
N ARG A 73 -13.02 -4.19 -0.24
CA ARG A 73 -14.34 -3.59 -0.40
C ARG A 73 -14.26 -2.23 -1.11
N PRO A 74 -15.26 -1.87 -1.94
CA PRO A 74 -15.31 -0.55 -2.58
C PRO A 74 -15.15 0.62 -1.61
N SER A 75 -15.73 0.53 -0.41
CA SER A 75 -15.66 1.56 0.64
C SER A 75 -14.23 1.88 1.10
N PHE A 76 -13.28 0.96 0.89
CA PHE A 76 -11.88 1.24 1.14
C PHE A 76 -11.33 2.29 0.16
N ILE A 77 -11.79 2.28 -1.09
CA ILE A 77 -11.17 2.99 -2.22
C ILE A 77 -12.00 4.19 -2.66
N VAL A 78 -13.33 4.07 -2.68
CA VAL A 78 -14.22 5.11 -3.20
C VAL A 78 -15.08 5.74 -2.11
N GLN A 79 -15.36 7.03 -2.32
CA GLN A 79 -16.24 7.83 -1.50
C GLN A 79 -17.64 7.19 -1.44
N HIS A 80 -18.10 6.89 -0.22
CA HIS A 80 -19.49 6.55 0.04
C HIS A 80 -20.29 7.85 0.29
N PRO A 81 -21.51 8.00 -0.25
CA PRO A 81 -22.32 9.20 -0.01
C PRO A 81 -22.52 9.52 1.48
N ASP A 82 -22.72 8.46 2.29
CA ASP A 82 -23.01 8.60 3.72
C ASP A 82 -21.77 8.65 4.64
N ASP A 83 -20.55 8.61 4.10
CA ASP A 83 -19.32 8.71 4.90
C ASP A 83 -18.62 10.08 4.71
N PRO A 84 -18.87 11.07 5.59
CA PRO A 84 -18.28 12.40 5.45
C PRO A 84 -16.75 12.41 5.63
N ARG A 85 -16.14 11.33 6.14
CA ARG A 85 -14.68 11.23 6.28
C ARG A 85 -14.00 10.82 4.98
N GLY A 86 -14.76 10.25 4.05
CA GLY A 86 -14.27 9.72 2.80
C GLY A 86 -13.50 8.39 2.92
N PRO A 87 -13.07 7.86 1.76
CA PRO A 87 -12.57 6.49 1.67
C PRO A 87 -11.34 6.28 2.55
N ALA A 88 -11.24 5.10 3.15
CA ALA A 88 -10.14 4.72 4.04
C ALA A 88 -8.77 4.94 3.36
N LEU A 89 -8.64 4.59 2.08
CA LEU A 89 -7.43 4.80 1.29
C LEU A 89 -7.00 6.26 1.28
N ALA A 90 -7.89 7.20 0.94
CA ALA A 90 -7.55 8.63 0.91
C ALA A 90 -7.11 9.17 2.27
N ARG A 91 -7.73 8.67 3.35
CA ARG A 91 -7.37 9.04 4.72
C ARG A 91 -5.99 8.51 5.14
N LEU A 92 -5.60 7.33 4.64
CA LEU A 92 -4.33 6.68 4.98
C LEU A 92 -3.15 7.13 4.11
N VAL A 93 -3.39 7.66 2.91
CA VAL A 93 -2.32 8.14 2.01
C VAL A 93 -1.40 9.17 2.68
N PRO A 94 -1.92 10.22 3.37
CA PRO A 94 -1.08 11.20 4.07
C PRO A 94 -0.37 10.65 5.31
N ALA A 95 -0.80 9.50 5.84
CA ALA A 95 -0.23 8.94 7.06
C ALA A 95 1.20 8.47 6.81
N LYS A 96 2.15 8.95 7.63
CA LYS A 96 3.56 8.56 7.52
C LYS A 96 3.78 7.14 8.06
N GLY A 97 4.64 6.38 7.39
CA GLY A 97 5.08 5.05 7.84
C GLY A 97 4.17 3.93 7.35
N LEU A 98 3.91 2.95 8.22
CA LEU A 98 3.27 1.68 7.87
C LEU A 98 1.73 1.62 7.91
N PRO A 99 0.91 2.61 8.33
CA PRO A 99 -0.55 2.40 8.48
C PRO A 99 -1.25 1.76 7.27
N LEU A 100 -1.10 2.33 6.08
CA LEU A 100 -1.69 1.78 4.85
C LEU A 100 -1.20 0.35 4.55
N ARG A 101 0.09 0.09 4.73
CA ARG A 101 0.70 -1.21 4.45
C ARG A 101 0.25 -2.27 5.45
N MET A 102 0.14 -1.89 6.73
CA MET A 102 -0.35 -2.77 7.78
C MET A 102 -1.82 -3.13 7.54
N GLU A 103 -2.66 -2.17 7.16
CA GLU A 103 -4.06 -2.45 6.83
C GLU A 103 -4.16 -3.47 5.70
N LEU A 104 -3.47 -3.23 4.58
CA LEU A 104 -3.45 -4.16 3.45
C LEU A 104 -2.88 -5.53 3.83
N LEU A 105 -1.82 -5.58 4.64
CA LEU A 105 -1.22 -6.82 5.13
C LEU A 105 -2.18 -7.62 6.02
N MET A 106 -2.94 -6.94 6.90
CA MET A 106 -3.93 -7.61 7.74
C MET A 106 -5.09 -8.17 6.92
N LEU A 107 -5.52 -7.47 5.87
CA LEU A 107 -6.52 -7.96 4.91
C LEU A 107 -6.00 -9.19 4.14
N PHE A 108 -4.71 -9.19 3.76
CA PHE A 108 -4.05 -10.35 3.17
C PHE A 108 -3.98 -11.55 4.14
N ASP A 109 -3.50 -11.35 5.37
CA ASP A 109 -3.46 -12.41 6.41
C ASP A 109 -4.84 -13.01 6.64
N ALA A 110 -5.86 -12.15 6.75
CA ALA A 110 -7.24 -12.56 6.92
C ALA A 110 -7.71 -13.49 5.79
N GLN A 111 -7.50 -13.11 4.52
CA GLN A 111 -7.98 -13.88 3.37
C GLN A 111 -7.17 -15.16 3.12
N CYS A 112 -5.91 -15.22 3.55
CA CYS A 112 -5.11 -16.45 3.52
C CYS A 112 -5.57 -17.50 4.55
N ARG A 113 -6.34 -17.09 5.57
CA ARG A 113 -6.66 -17.92 6.73
C ARG A 113 -8.14 -18.28 6.90
N PHE A 114 -9.04 -17.40 6.46
CA PHE A 114 -10.47 -17.50 6.73
C PHE A 114 -11.28 -17.60 5.43
N ALA A 115 -12.43 -18.28 5.48
CA ALA A 115 -13.34 -18.37 4.34
C ALA A 115 -14.14 -17.08 4.14
N PRO A 116 -14.63 -16.81 2.90
CA PRO A 116 -15.63 -15.78 2.66
C PRO A 116 -16.78 -15.82 3.68
N GLY A 117 -17.17 -14.65 4.18
CA GLY A 117 -18.21 -14.51 5.20
C GLY A 117 -17.77 -14.79 6.65
N GLU A 118 -16.64 -15.45 6.88
CA GLU A 118 -16.17 -15.73 8.24
C GLU A 118 -15.68 -14.47 8.95
N THR A 119 -15.99 -14.39 10.24
CA THR A 119 -15.46 -13.33 11.12
C THR A 119 -14.00 -13.61 11.45
N VAL A 120 -13.14 -12.63 11.18
CA VAL A 120 -11.69 -12.79 11.29
C VAL A 120 -11.20 -12.54 12.71
N ARG A 121 -10.24 -13.35 13.16
CA ARG A 121 -9.52 -13.17 14.42
C ARG A 121 -8.02 -13.16 14.16
N LEU A 122 -7.40 -11.99 14.25
CA LEU A 122 -5.96 -11.82 14.10
C LEU A 122 -5.26 -12.29 15.39
N ARG A 123 -4.69 -13.50 15.38
CA ARG A 123 -3.94 -14.09 16.50
C ARG A 123 -2.43 -14.05 16.28
N ARG A 124 -1.89 -12.87 16.02
CA ARG A 124 -0.44 -12.67 15.85
C ARG A 124 0.01 -11.63 16.86
N THR A 125 1.05 -11.98 17.61
CA THR A 125 1.80 -11.04 18.45
C THR A 125 2.61 -10.09 17.58
N ILE A 126 3.01 -8.94 18.14
CA ILE A 126 3.92 -8.02 17.43
C ILE A 126 5.32 -8.62 17.33
N GLU A 127 5.83 -9.12 18.45
CA GLU A 127 7.18 -9.67 18.61
C GLU A 127 7.12 -11.21 18.61
N ALA A 128 8.24 -11.87 18.32
CA ALA A 128 8.29 -13.32 18.32
C ALA A 128 8.19 -13.88 19.76
N VAL A 129 7.25 -14.79 19.97
CA VAL A 129 7.07 -15.56 21.20
C VAL A 129 7.23 -17.04 20.85
N GLU A 130 7.98 -17.84 21.61
CA GLU A 130 8.34 -19.22 21.25
C GLU A 130 7.10 -20.12 21.02
N ASP A 131 6.11 -20.06 21.91
CA ASP A 131 4.93 -20.92 21.88
C ASP A 131 3.74 -20.40 21.03
N GLU A 132 3.95 -19.31 20.29
CA GLU A 132 2.88 -18.75 19.46
C GLU A 132 2.66 -19.55 18.18
N ARG A 133 1.39 -19.88 17.91
CA ARG A 133 1.00 -20.71 16.74
C ARG A 133 1.35 -20.05 15.41
N TYR A 134 1.39 -18.73 15.38
CA TYR A 134 1.63 -17.95 14.16
C TYR A 134 2.94 -17.17 14.27
N GLN A 135 3.57 -16.89 13.13
CA GLN A 135 4.68 -15.94 13.09
C GLN A 135 4.20 -14.54 13.54
N SER A 136 5.08 -13.78 14.18
CA SER A 136 4.75 -12.42 14.64
C SER A 136 4.62 -11.44 13.47
N TRP A 137 3.95 -10.30 13.70
CA TRP A 137 3.86 -9.23 12.69
C TRP A 137 5.24 -8.74 12.25
N GLN A 138 6.21 -8.71 13.15
CA GLN A 138 7.58 -8.29 12.86
C GLN A 138 8.28 -9.16 11.79
N LYS A 139 7.90 -10.43 11.66
CA LYS A 139 8.41 -11.34 10.63
C LYS A 139 7.74 -11.19 9.26
N LEU A 140 6.59 -10.52 9.20
CA LEU A 140 5.83 -10.27 7.97
C LEU A 140 5.97 -8.85 7.43
N VAL A 141 6.59 -7.96 8.20
CA VAL A 141 6.70 -6.54 7.89
C VAL A 141 8.10 -6.22 7.41
N LEU A 142 8.20 -5.59 6.24
CA LEU A 142 9.43 -4.99 5.77
C LEU A 142 9.43 -3.48 6.10
N SER A 143 10.53 -3.01 6.70
CA SER A 143 10.70 -1.62 7.13
C SER A 143 12.05 -1.04 6.66
N ASP A 144 12.07 0.23 6.26
CA ASP A 144 13.28 0.97 5.86
C ASP A 144 14.03 1.54 7.08
N SER A 145 14.50 0.68 7.98
CA SER A 145 15.31 1.12 9.12
C SER A 145 16.78 1.26 8.73
N SER A 146 17.38 2.42 8.98
CA SER A 146 18.82 2.67 8.83
C SER A 146 19.63 2.35 10.11
N SER A 147 19.07 1.55 11.00
CA SER A 147 19.68 1.22 12.31
C SER A 147 20.57 -0.01 12.22
N ASP A 148 21.45 -0.16 13.20
CA ASP A 148 22.14 -1.42 13.49
C ASP A 148 21.12 -2.58 13.60
N TYR A 149 21.50 -3.78 13.13
CA TYR A 149 20.65 -4.99 13.12
C TYR A 149 20.14 -5.32 14.53
N ARG A 150 20.94 -5.04 15.57
CA ARG A 150 20.57 -5.23 16.98
C ARG A 150 19.35 -4.42 17.41
N GLN A 151 19.10 -3.28 16.76
CA GLN A 151 17.97 -2.39 17.07
C GLN A 151 16.88 -2.40 15.98
N ALA A 152 17.17 -2.96 14.81
CA ALA A 152 16.27 -2.97 13.67
C ALA A 152 14.93 -3.66 14.00
N ALA A 153 15.02 -4.79 14.70
CA ALA A 153 13.90 -5.55 15.24
C ALA A 153 12.97 -4.68 16.11
N ASP A 154 13.52 -4.05 17.15
CA ASP A 154 12.78 -3.21 18.09
C ASP A 154 12.17 -1.98 17.42
N LEU A 155 12.91 -1.35 16.51
CA LEU A 155 12.41 -0.20 15.76
C LEU A 155 11.23 -0.60 14.87
N ARG A 156 11.29 -1.77 14.23
CA ARG A 156 10.16 -2.31 13.46
C ARG A 156 8.96 -2.58 14.35
N ALA A 157 9.14 -3.20 15.51
CA ALA A 157 8.05 -3.41 16.48
C ALA A 157 7.40 -2.07 16.90
N ARG A 158 8.21 -1.02 17.12
CA ARG A 158 7.69 0.34 17.41
C ARG A 158 6.92 0.94 16.22
N GLN A 159 7.42 0.76 14.99
CA GLN A 159 6.72 1.22 13.79
C GLN A 159 5.38 0.51 13.59
N ILE A 160 5.31 -0.79 13.86
CA ILE A 160 4.07 -1.58 13.84
C ILE A 160 3.09 -1.05 14.90
N LYS A 161 3.53 -0.90 16.17
CA LYS A 161 2.70 -0.35 17.25
C LYS A 161 2.15 1.04 16.89
N LYS A 162 2.99 1.91 16.30
CA LYS A 162 2.58 3.24 15.82
C LYS A 162 1.55 3.17 14.69
N ALA A 163 1.74 2.25 13.74
CA ALA A 163 0.81 2.05 12.64
C ALA A 163 -0.57 1.56 13.13
N LEU A 164 -0.58 0.56 14.02
CA LEU A 164 -1.81 0.05 14.64
C LEU A 164 -2.54 1.13 15.45
N ARG A 165 -1.80 2.01 16.14
CA ARG A 165 -2.39 3.16 16.83
C ARG A 165 -3.12 4.08 15.87
N VAL A 166 -2.52 4.41 14.72
CA VAL A 166 -3.14 5.25 13.68
C VAL A 166 -4.38 4.57 13.10
N LEU A 167 -4.30 3.27 12.82
CA LEU A 167 -5.44 2.49 12.29
C LEU A 167 -6.61 2.41 13.28
N ASP A 168 -6.34 2.31 14.59
CA ASP A 168 -7.39 2.34 15.63
C ASP A 168 -7.99 3.76 15.77
N ASP A 169 -7.14 4.76 15.91
CA ASP A 169 -7.51 6.16 16.13
C ASP A 169 -6.54 7.09 15.36
N PRO A 170 -7.02 7.86 14.35
CA PRO A 170 -8.40 8.28 14.12
C PRO A 170 -9.21 7.41 13.13
N HIS A 171 -8.61 6.38 12.53
CA HIS A 171 -9.21 5.77 11.34
C HIS A 171 -10.30 4.74 11.62
N GLY A 172 -10.28 4.07 12.78
CA GLY A 172 -11.28 3.09 13.19
C GLY A 172 -11.28 1.77 12.42
N LEU A 173 -10.19 1.45 11.71
CA LEU A 173 -10.05 0.25 10.87
C LEU A 173 -9.60 -0.99 11.66
N VAL A 174 -9.00 -0.76 12.82
CA VAL A 174 -8.76 -1.81 13.81
C VAL A 174 -9.32 -1.41 15.15
N HIS A 175 -9.36 -2.37 16.07
CA HIS A 175 -9.51 -2.14 17.48
C HIS A 175 -8.33 -2.78 18.21
N VAL A 176 -7.60 -1.97 18.97
CA VAL A 176 -6.57 -2.44 19.89
C VAL A 176 -7.15 -2.44 21.29
N GLY A 177 -7.18 -3.61 21.93
CA GLY A 177 -7.68 -3.76 23.30
C GLY A 177 -6.90 -2.94 24.32
N ARG A 178 -7.39 -2.93 25.57
CA ARG A 178 -6.69 -2.37 26.72
C ARG A 178 -6.16 -3.50 27.60
N GLU A 179 -4.97 -3.31 28.15
CA GLU A 179 -4.33 -4.32 29.00
C GLU A 179 -5.14 -4.49 30.31
N LYS A 180 -5.38 -5.75 30.70
CA LYS A 180 -6.09 -6.07 31.95
C LYS A 180 -5.29 -5.53 33.15
N GLY A 181 -5.94 -4.73 33.99
CA GLY A 181 -5.30 -4.11 35.17
C GLY A 181 -4.47 -2.85 34.86
N ARG A 182 -4.25 -2.50 33.58
CA ARG A 182 -3.60 -1.26 33.17
C ARG A 182 -4.38 -0.62 32.01
N PRO A 183 -5.55 -0.03 32.25
CA PRO A 183 -6.43 0.48 31.19
C PRO A 183 -5.81 1.61 30.35
N ALA A 184 -4.76 2.27 30.84
CA ALA A 184 -3.98 3.25 30.08
C ALA A 184 -3.05 2.60 29.02
N ARG A 185 -2.72 1.31 29.16
CA ARG A 185 -1.85 0.59 28.24
C ARG A 185 -2.67 -0.20 27.22
N ARG A 186 -2.19 -0.16 25.98
CA ARG A 186 -2.80 -0.86 24.85
C ARG A 186 -2.30 -2.29 24.80
N ASP A 187 -3.24 -3.18 24.58
CA ASP A 187 -3.00 -4.60 24.40
C ASP A 187 -2.99 -4.90 22.89
N TYR A 188 -1.78 -4.99 22.36
CA TYR A 188 -1.58 -5.21 20.92
C TYR A 188 -1.73 -6.68 20.51
N ASP A 189 -1.84 -7.60 21.48
CA ASP A 189 -2.06 -9.03 21.20
C ASP A 189 -3.56 -9.32 21.04
N HIS A 190 -4.42 -8.46 21.59
CA HIS A 190 -5.87 -8.48 21.41
C HIS A 190 -6.33 -7.51 20.29
N LEU A 191 -5.80 -7.72 19.09
CA LEU A 191 -6.14 -6.94 17.89
C LEU A 191 -7.41 -7.49 17.20
N GLN A 192 -8.35 -6.60 16.86
CA GLN A 192 -9.51 -6.94 16.04
C GLN A 192 -9.53 -6.09 14.76
N LEU A 193 -9.61 -6.76 13.61
CA LEU A 193 -9.79 -6.08 12.32
C LEU A 193 -11.26 -5.68 12.17
N ARG A 194 -11.50 -4.46 11.70
CA ARG A 194 -12.84 -3.93 11.42
C ARG A 194 -13.06 -3.82 9.92
N SER A 195 -14.32 -3.79 9.51
CA SER A 195 -14.65 -3.63 8.09
C SER A 195 -14.11 -2.31 7.55
N GLU A 196 -13.68 -2.32 6.29
CA GLU A 196 -13.29 -1.12 5.55
C GLU A 196 -14.47 -0.15 5.37
N ALA A 197 -15.71 -0.60 5.59
CA ALA A 197 -16.92 0.23 5.65
C ALA A 197 -17.20 0.81 7.05
N SER A 198 -16.27 0.70 7.99
CA SER A 198 -16.46 1.23 9.35
C SER A 198 -16.54 2.75 9.36
N THR A 199 -17.60 3.27 9.97
CA THR A 199 -17.81 4.68 10.26
C THR A 199 -17.57 4.97 11.75
N PRO A 200 -17.60 6.24 12.20
CA PRO A 200 -17.40 6.56 13.61
C PRO A 200 -18.45 5.91 14.52
N VAL A 201 -19.67 5.77 14.00
CA VAL A 201 -20.88 5.28 14.68
C VAL A 201 -21.03 3.76 14.53
N TYR A 202 -20.67 3.22 13.35
CA TYR A 202 -20.84 1.80 13.04
C TYR A 202 -19.51 1.16 12.67
N ARG A 203 -19.03 0.24 13.52
CA ARG A 203 -17.70 -0.39 13.40
C ARG A 203 -17.79 -1.91 13.39
N PRO A 204 -18.38 -2.51 12.36
CA PRO A 204 -18.55 -3.95 12.30
C PRO A 204 -17.18 -4.65 12.22
N ARG A 205 -17.13 -5.88 12.74
CA ARG A 205 -15.95 -6.73 12.61
C ARG A 205 -15.71 -7.03 11.13
N TYR A 206 -14.44 -7.17 10.76
CA TYR A 206 -14.10 -7.58 9.42
C TYR A 206 -14.54 -9.03 9.18
N THR A 207 -15.21 -9.24 8.07
CA THR A 207 -15.44 -10.54 7.46
C THR A 207 -14.71 -10.60 6.12
N VAL A 208 -14.28 -11.79 5.72
CA VAL A 208 -13.65 -11.97 4.40
C VAL A 208 -14.68 -11.69 3.30
N PRO A 209 -14.40 -10.79 2.33
CA PRO A 209 -15.30 -10.54 1.22
C PRO A 209 -15.56 -11.79 0.38
N GLU A 210 -16.71 -11.85 -0.26
CA GLU A 210 -17.00 -12.86 -1.28
C GLU A 210 -16.15 -12.64 -2.53
N SER A 211 -15.87 -13.71 -3.25
CA SER A 211 -15.15 -13.60 -4.53
C SER A 211 -15.97 -12.78 -5.52
N GLY A 212 -15.33 -11.87 -6.24
CA GLY A 212 -16.01 -10.92 -7.13
C GLY A 212 -16.60 -9.70 -6.41
N SER A 213 -16.61 -9.66 -5.08
CA SER A 213 -17.04 -8.47 -4.34
C SER A 213 -15.89 -7.46 -4.23
N GLY A 214 -15.95 -6.41 -5.05
CA GLY A 214 -15.04 -5.26 -4.97
C GLY A 214 -13.77 -5.37 -5.82
N VAL A 215 -12.67 -4.84 -5.29
CA VAL A 215 -11.41 -4.68 -6.03
C VAL A 215 -10.49 -5.84 -5.76
N ARG A 216 -10.10 -6.54 -6.82
CA ARG A 216 -9.13 -7.64 -6.75
C ARG A 216 -7.69 -7.16 -6.94
N ILE A 217 -6.80 -7.68 -6.11
CA ILE A 217 -5.35 -7.47 -6.13
C ILE A 217 -4.68 -8.83 -6.18
N SER A 218 -3.70 -9.02 -7.08
CA SER A 218 -2.97 -10.28 -7.16
C SER A 218 -2.24 -10.56 -5.84
N ARG A 219 -2.17 -11.84 -5.43
CA ARG A 219 -1.36 -12.28 -4.28
C ARG A 219 0.09 -11.77 -4.34
N HIS A 220 0.64 -11.66 -5.55
CA HIS A 220 2.01 -11.25 -5.78
C HIS A 220 2.27 -9.80 -5.38
N PHE A 221 1.24 -8.96 -5.28
CA PHE A 221 1.38 -7.63 -4.70
C PHE A 221 1.90 -7.68 -3.24
N PHE A 222 1.55 -8.75 -2.52
CA PHE A 222 1.99 -9.01 -1.15
C PHE A 222 3.26 -9.86 -1.14
N THR A 223 3.23 -11.03 -1.79
CA THR A 223 4.33 -11.99 -1.68
C THR A 223 5.60 -11.56 -2.41
N SER A 224 5.49 -10.74 -3.45
CA SER A 224 6.65 -10.10 -4.11
C SER A 224 6.98 -8.71 -3.53
N LEU A 225 6.41 -8.36 -2.37
CA LEU A 225 6.72 -7.17 -1.55
C LEU A 225 6.33 -5.80 -2.12
N TRP A 226 5.50 -5.73 -3.17
CA TRP A 226 5.05 -4.45 -3.74
C TRP A 226 4.34 -3.57 -2.71
N VAL A 227 3.57 -4.18 -1.78
CA VAL A 227 2.93 -3.47 -0.67
C VAL A 227 3.92 -2.69 0.21
N PHE A 228 5.15 -3.20 0.38
CA PHE A 228 6.17 -2.52 1.17
C PHE A 228 7.04 -1.59 0.34
N ALA A 229 7.39 -2.04 -0.87
CA ALA A 229 8.32 -1.34 -1.72
C ALA A 229 7.70 -0.05 -2.29
N LEU A 230 6.41 -0.04 -2.67
CA LEU A 230 5.71 1.14 -3.21
C LEU A 230 5.46 2.21 -2.14
N THR A 231 5.43 3.49 -2.53
CA THR A 231 4.99 4.59 -1.66
C THR A 231 3.47 4.61 -1.46
N ASN A 232 2.96 5.30 -0.44
CA ASN A 232 1.51 5.35 -0.22
C ASN A 232 0.73 5.93 -1.41
N THR A 233 1.32 6.91 -2.12
CA THR A 233 0.70 7.50 -3.31
C THR A 233 0.74 6.54 -4.51
N GLU A 234 1.81 5.78 -4.67
CA GLU A 234 1.90 4.70 -5.67
C GLU A 234 0.88 3.59 -5.39
N ILE A 235 0.77 3.13 -4.14
CA ILE A 235 -0.25 2.15 -3.73
C ILE A 235 -1.65 2.70 -4.03
N ALA A 236 -1.94 3.95 -3.64
CA ALA A 236 -3.26 4.52 -3.86
C ALA A 236 -3.62 4.70 -5.34
N ALA A 237 -2.67 5.13 -6.17
CA ALA A 237 -2.87 5.18 -7.61
C ALA A 237 -3.13 3.79 -8.19
N PHE A 238 -2.36 2.78 -7.78
CA PHE A 238 -2.53 1.39 -8.21
C PHE A 238 -3.91 0.83 -7.81
N LEU A 239 -4.37 1.09 -6.58
CA LEU A 239 -5.67 0.64 -6.10
C LEU A 239 -6.84 1.36 -6.79
N ALA A 240 -6.71 2.67 -7.06
CA ALA A 240 -7.72 3.42 -7.80
C ALA A 240 -7.83 2.93 -9.26
N LEU A 241 -6.71 2.62 -9.92
CA LEU A 241 -6.70 1.98 -11.23
C LEU A 241 -7.29 0.56 -11.17
N SER A 242 -6.99 -0.21 -10.12
CA SER A 242 -7.56 -1.55 -9.92
C SER A 242 -9.07 -1.51 -9.75
N PHE A 243 -9.58 -0.48 -9.07
CA PHE A 243 -11.02 -0.22 -8.98
C PHE A 243 -11.63 0.10 -10.35
N LYS A 244 -11.00 0.99 -11.14
CA LYS A 244 -11.47 1.28 -12.50
C LYS A 244 -11.45 0.06 -13.41
N ARG A 245 -10.44 -0.81 -13.28
CA ARG A 245 -10.40 -2.10 -13.99
C ARG A 245 -11.59 -2.98 -13.61
N ALA A 246 -11.94 -3.04 -12.33
CA ALA A 246 -13.09 -3.81 -11.87
C ALA A 246 -14.42 -3.25 -12.40
N GLN A 247 -14.55 -1.92 -12.54
CA GLN A 247 -15.74 -1.27 -13.11
C GLN A 247 -15.83 -1.45 -14.64
N PHE A 248 -14.70 -1.43 -15.34
CA PHE A 248 -14.65 -1.42 -16.81
C PHE A 248 -13.67 -2.50 -17.34
N PRO A 249 -13.96 -3.79 -17.13
CA PRO A 249 -13.03 -4.87 -17.47
C PRO A 249 -12.77 -4.97 -18.98
N LEU A 250 -13.80 -4.83 -19.82
CA LEU A 250 -13.65 -4.89 -21.28
C LEU A 250 -12.83 -3.70 -21.81
N THR A 251 -13.04 -2.51 -21.27
CA THR A 251 -12.27 -1.30 -21.63
C THR A 251 -10.82 -1.43 -21.21
N HIS A 252 -10.54 -1.98 -20.02
CA HIS A 252 -9.18 -2.27 -19.56
C HIS A 252 -8.43 -3.20 -20.52
N LEU A 253 -9.09 -4.24 -21.03
CA LEU A 253 -8.48 -5.20 -21.97
C LEU A 253 -8.24 -4.61 -23.37
N ASN A 254 -9.19 -3.83 -23.89
CA ASN A 254 -9.16 -3.40 -25.28
C ASN A 254 -8.39 -2.08 -25.50
N THR A 255 -8.56 -1.10 -24.61
CA THR A 255 -8.08 0.28 -24.83
C THR A 255 -7.37 0.88 -23.61
N GLY A 256 -7.33 0.15 -22.50
CA GLY A 256 -6.93 0.68 -21.20
C GLY A 256 -8.03 1.54 -20.56
N ILE A 257 -7.91 1.72 -19.24
CA ILE A 257 -8.83 2.53 -18.42
C ILE A 257 -8.27 3.94 -18.21
N TYR A 258 -9.15 4.93 -18.05
CA TYR A 258 -8.75 6.27 -17.67
C TYR A 258 -9.52 6.76 -16.44
N ALA A 259 -8.95 7.74 -15.74
CA ALA A 259 -9.62 8.47 -14.66
C ALA A 259 -9.61 9.95 -15.00
N ALA A 260 -10.79 10.50 -15.34
CA ALA A 260 -10.96 11.92 -15.63
C ALA A 260 -10.66 12.76 -14.39
N SER A 261 -10.05 13.94 -14.55
CA SER A 261 -9.60 14.78 -13.41
C SER A 261 -10.72 15.09 -12.41
N THR A 262 -11.94 15.35 -12.90
CA THR A 262 -13.14 15.59 -12.07
C THR A 262 -13.50 14.39 -11.20
N THR A 263 -13.37 13.17 -11.74
CA THR A 263 -13.66 11.91 -11.02
C THR A 263 -12.56 11.55 -10.01
N ARG A 264 -11.31 11.98 -10.23
CA ARG A 264 -10.18 11.65 -9.34
C ARG A 264 -10.39 12.15 -7.92
N GLY A 265 -10.77 13.42 -7.79
CA GLY A 265 -11.01 14.06 -6.50
C GLY A 265 -12.33 13.62 -5.88
N SER A 266 -13.42 13.69 -6.65
CA SER A 266 -14.77 13.39 -6.14
C SER A 266 -14.99 11.91 -5.80
N GLN A 267 -14.45 10.99 -6.60
CA GLN A 267 -14.68 9.56 -6.41
C GLN A 267 -13.70 8.93 -5.41
N PHE A 268 -12.42 9.29 -5.47
CA PHE A 268 -11.37 8.63 -4.68
C PHE A 268 -10.86 9.47 -3.52
N GLY A 269 -11.18 10.77 -3.44
CA GLY A 269 -10.59 11.67 -2.44
C GLY A 269 -9.07 11.85 -2.60
N LEU A 270 -8.50 11.49 -3.76
CA LEU A 270 -7.05 11.53 -3.99
C LEU A 270 -6.65 12.86 -4.64
N LYS A 271 -5.57 13.46 -4.13
CA LYS A 271 -4.97 14.68 -4.69
C LYS A 271 -4.31 14.40 -6.04
N GLU A 272 -4.18 15.42 -6.88
CA GLU A 272 -3.56 15.31 -8.21
C GLU A 272 -2.12 14.74 -8.15
N ASN A 273 -1.34 15.07 -7.11
CA ASN A 273 0.00 14.52 -6.94
C ASN A 273 0.02 13.00 -6.76
N THR A 274 -1.05 12.39 -6.24
CA THR A 274 -1.17 10.93 -6.15
C THR A 274 -1.22 10.30 -7.54
N TRP A 275 -1.93 10.93 -8.48
CA TRP A 275 -2.05 10.44 -9.85
C TRP A 275 -0.76 10.59 -10.66
N ARG A 276 0.10 11.55 -10.29
CA ARG A 276 1.47 11.63 -10.84
C ARG A 276 2.30 10.39 -10.51
N SER A 277 1.99 9.67 -9.41
CA SER A 277 2.66 8.40 -9.09
C SER A 277 2.38 7.29 -10.11
N ALA A 278 1.38 7.42 -10.98
CA ALA A 278 1.17 6.47 -12.08
C ALA A 278 2.36 6.42 -13.06
N ARG A 279 3.15 7.50 -13.18
CA ARG A 279 4.40 7.48 -13.94
C ARG A 279 5.43 6.52 -13.32
N GLN A 280 5.53 6.47 -11.99
CA GLN A 280 6.43 5.54 -11.32
C GLN A 280 5.94 4.10 -11.44
N LEU A 281 4.63 3.88 -11.34
CA LEU A 281 4.05 2.57 -11.62
C LEU A 281 4.35 2.10 -13.04
N HIS A 282 4.36 3.02 -14.01
CA HIS A 282 4.78 2.74 -15.39
C HIS A 282 6.26 2.39 -15.50
N ALA A 283 7.13 3.18 -14.89
CA ALA A 283 8.56 2.89 -14.85
C ALA A 283 8.88 1.52 -14.24
N PHE A 284 8.13 1.11 -13.21
CA PHE A 284 8.27 -0.22 -12.59
C PHE A 284 7.59 -1.35 -13.37
N GLY A 285 6.92 -1.04 -14.49
CA GLY A 285 6.23 -2.00 -15.34
C GLY A 285 4.92 -2.54 -14.77
N LEU A 286 4.40 -1.96 -13.68
CA LEU A 286 3.15 -2.41 -13.05
C LEU A 286 1.90 -1.94 -13.80
N VAL A 287 2.03 -0.84 -14.54
CA VAL A 287 0.97 -0.22 -15.31
C VAL A 287 1.54 0.25 -16.63
N ASP A 288 0.97 -0.16 -17.76
CA ASP A 288 1.26 0.49 -19.03
C ASP A 288 0.44 1.76 -19.16
N ARG A 289 1.12 2.86 -19.49
CA ARG A 289 0.52 4.18 -19.64
C ARG A 289 0.58 4.56 -21.11
N GLN A 290 -0.57 4.84 -21.71
CA GLN A 290 -0.66 5.26 -23.10
C GLN A 290 -1.10 6.71 -23.19
N HIS A 291 -0.33 7.50 -23.92
CA HIS A 291 -0.63 8.89 -24.20
C HIS A 291 -1.41 9.05 -25.50
N ASP A 292 -2.10 10.18 -25.63
CA ASP A 292 -2.68 10.57 -26.91
C ASP A 292 -1.56 10.65 -27.96
N ALA A 293 -1.81 10.11 -29.16
CA ALA A 293 -0.83 10.08 -30.24
C ALA A 293 -0.40 11.49 -30.71
N ASN A 294 -1.21 12.51 -30.46
CA ASN A 294 -0.93 13.90 -30.81
C ASN A 294 -0.27 14.68 -29.67
N ARG A 295 0.10 14.01 -28.58
CA ARG A 295 0.83 14.63 -27.48
C ARG A 295 2.29 14.80 -27.87
N ASP A 296 2.75 16.05 -27.90
CA ASP A 296 4.13 16.38 -28.20
C ASP A 296 5.06 15.74 -27.14
N PRO A 297 6.04 14.93 -27.56
CA PRO A 297 6.93 14.22 -26.63
C PRO A 297 7.86 15.18 -25.85
N THR A 298 8.08 16.39 -26.35
CA THR A 298 9.03 17.36 -25.80
C THR A 298 8.42 18.24 -24.72
N ASN A 299 7.23 18.80 -24.97
CA ASN A 299 6.54 19.70 -24.03
C ASN A 299 5.34 19.02 -23.32
N GLY A 300 4.92 17.83 -23.77
CA GLY A 300 3.81 17.09 -23.19
C GLY A 300 2.44 17.72 -23.40
N MET A 301 2.30 18.68 -24.31
CA MET A 301 1.05 19.34 -24.67
C MET A 301 0.46 18.74 -25.95
N ILE A 302 -0.84 18.98 -26.16
CA ILE A 302 -1.52 18.64 -27.41
C ILE A 302 -1.83 19.98 -28.10
N SER A 303 -1.37 20.14 -29.34
CA SER A 303 -1.65 21.34 -30.13
C SER A 303 -3.16 21.47 -30.39
N ASP A 304 -3.71 22.68 -30.23
CA ASP A 304 -5.16 22.93 -30.31
C ASP A 304 -6.00 21.98 -29.42
N PHE A 305 -5.58 21.76 -28.16
CA PHE A 305 -6.30 20.87 -27.25
C PHE A 305 -7.81 21.19 -27.18
N GLY A 306 -8.19 22.48 -27.14
CA GLY A 306 -9.59 22.90 -27.04
C GLY A 306 -10.42 22.54 -28.28
N GLY A 307 -9.89 22.77 -29.49
CA GLY A 307 -10.56 22.41 -30.73
C GLY A 307 -10.64 20.90 -30.91
N ARG A 308 -9.53 20.19 -30.69
CA ARG A 308 -9.45 18.72 -30.78
C ARG A 308 -10.33 18.02 -29.74
N TRP A 309 -10.41 18.54 -28.52
CA TRP A 309 -11.29 18.00 -27.47
C TRP A 309 -12.77 18.07 -27.88
N LYS A 310 -13.22 19.20 -28.43
CA LYS A 310 -14.60 19.36 -28.92
C LYS A 310 -14.92 18.43 -30.10
N ARG A 311 -13.92 18.09 -30.92
CA ARG A 311 -14.04 17.14 -32.04
C ARG A 311 -13.85 15.67 -31.62
N HIS A 312 -13.64 15.39 -30.33
CA HIS A 312 -13.34 14.04 -29.81
C HIS A 312 -12.06 13.41 -30.40
N GLU A 313 -11.10 14.26 -30.80
CA GLU A 313 -9.81 13.88 -31.38
C GLU A 313 -8.70 13.74 -30.33
N VAL A 314 -9.02 14.01 -29.05
CA VAL A 314 -8.10 13.85 -27.93
C VAL A 314 -8.56 12.71 -27.04
N MET A 315 -7.70 11.70 -26.91
CA MET A 315 -7.87 10.61 -25.99
C MET A 315 -7.26 10.97 -24.62
N PRO A 316 -7.98 10.73 -23.52
CA PRO A 316 -7.38 10.83 -22.19
C PRO A 316 -6.25 9.81 -22.07
N THR A 317 -5.26 10.09 -21.23
CA THR A 317 -4.23 9.08 -20.90
C THR A 317 -4.90 7.84 -20.33
N THR A 318 -4.70 6.70 -20.98
CA THR A 318 -5.21 5.40 -20.55
C THR A 318 -4.12 4.59 -19.85
N PHE A 319 -4.57 3.62 -19.05
CA PHE A 319 -3.74 2.81 -18.18
C PHE A 319 -4.17 1.34 -18.28
N THR A 320 -3.20 0.44 -18.35
CA THR A 320 -3.43 -1.01 -18.34
C THR A 320 -2.60 -1.61 -17.21
N ILE A 321 -3.24 -2.21 -16.22
CA ILE A 321 -2.52 -2.95 -15.17
C ILE A 321 -1.89 -4.20 -15.76
N VAL A 322 -0.60 -4.41 -15.49
CA VAL A 322 0.19 -5.55 -15.95
C VAL A 322 0.37 -6.54 -14.79
N ASP A 323 -0.59 -7.46 -14.61
CA ASP A 323 -0.59 -8.38 -13.45
C ASP A 323 0.67 -9.29 -13.41
N GLN A 324 1.21 -9.67 -14.57
CA GLN A 324 2.44 -10.48 -14.65
C GLN A 324 3.64 -9.76 -14.04
N ALA A 325 3.73 -8.43 -14.16
CA ALA A 325 4.84 -7.67 -13.59
C ALA A 325 4.86 -7.71 -12.06
N LEU A 326 3.72 -7.98 -11.40
CA LEU A 326 3.66 -8.14 -9.95
C LEU A 326 4.41 -9.39 -9.47
N GLN A 327 4.62 -10.39 -10.33
CA GLN A 327 5.38 -11.58 -9.97
C GLN A 327 6.86 -11.27 -9.70
N ASN A 328 7.39 -10.23 -10.34
CA ASN A 328 8.76 -9.78 -10.12
C ASN A 328 8.94 -9.28 -8.67
N HIS A 329 10.11 -9.57 -8.10
CA HIS A 329 10.45 -9.12 -6.74
C HIS A 329 10.57 -7.59 -6.72
N ALA A 330 9.75 -6.94 -5.90
CA ALA A 330 9.59 -5.49 -5.94
C ALA A 330 10.87 -4.73 -5.59
N VAL A 331 11.57 -5.12 -4.52
CA VAL A 331 12.76 -4.41 -4.03
C VAL A 331 13.90 -4.42 -5.06
N PRO A 332 14.30 -5.58 -5.64
CA PRO A 332 15.28 -5.61 -6.73
C PRO A 332 14.79 -4.88 -7.99
N THR A 333 13.52 -5.02 -8.36
CA THR A 333 12.96 -4.37 -9.56
C THR A 333 13.05 -2.85 -9.46
N ILE A 334 12.65 -2.28 -8.33
CA ILE A 334 12.73 -0.85 -8.09
C ILE A 334 14.20 -0.40 -8.02
N HIS A 335 15.10 -1.19 -7.42
CA HIS A 335 16.52 -0.86 -7.40
C HIS A 335 17.08 -0.74 -8.81
N ARG A 336 16.85 -1.76 -9.65
CA ARG A 336 17.25 -1.80 -11.06
C ARG A 336 16.74 -0.58 -11.80
N VAL A 337 15.43 -0.29 -11.76
CA VAL A 337 14.85 0.87 -12.47
C VAL A 337 15.45 2.20 -12.01
N LEU A 338 15.81 2.34 -10.72
CA LEU A 338 16.31 3.60 -10.16
C LEU A 338 17.83 3.79 -10.27
N ARG A 339 18.61 2.70 -10.40
CA ARG A 339 20.08 2.72 -10.37
C ARG A 339 20.70 2.25 -11.68
N GLU A 340 20.11 1.23 -12.28
CA GLU A 340 20.65 0.49 -13.43
C GLU A 340 19.53 0.18 -14.44
N PRO A 341 18.84 1.21 -14.98
CA PRO A 341 17.67 0.99 -15.82
C PRO A 341 18.07 0.28 -17.10
N THR A 342 17.36 -0.81 -17.43
CA THR A 342 17.55 -1.48 -18.72
C THR A 342 17.03 -0.63 -19.86
N TYR A 343 17.34 -0.98 -21.10
CA TYR A 343 16.83 -0.29 -22.28
C TYR A 343 15.29 -0.15 -22.25
N THR A 344 14.56 -1.21 -21.90
CA THR A 344 13.10 -1.18 -21.74
C THR A 344 12.63 -0.23 -20.64
N ASP A 345 13.35 -0.16 -19.51
CA ASP A 345 13.01 0.77 -18.43
C ASP A 345 13.25 2.22 -18.87
N GLN A 346 14.33 2.47 -19.62
CA GLN A 346 14.64 3.80 -20.16
C GLN A 346 13.53 4.26 -21.12
N LEU A 347 13.05 3.38 -22.00
CA LEU A 347 11.90 3.68 -22.87
C LEU A 347 10.66 4.08 -22.06
N ARG A 348 10.35 3.35 -20.98
CA ARG A 348 9.23 3.66 -20.06
C ARG A 348 9.42 4.92 -19.22
N LEU A 349 10.64 5.43 -19.09
CA LEU A 349 10.93 6.66 -18.36
C LEU A 349 10.76 7.90 -19.25
N VAL A 350 10.93 7.74 -20.56
CA VAL A 350 10.81 8.80 -21.57
C VAL A 350 9.35 8.97 -22.03
N LEU A 351 8.62 7.86 -22.15
CA LEU A 351 7.18 7.81 -22.48
C LEU A 351 6.31 8.07 -21.23
#